data_AF-A0A162U7Y9-F1
#
_entry.id   AF-A0A162U7Y9-F1
#
_cell.length_a   1.000
_cell.length_b   1.000
_cell.length_c   1.000
_cell.angle_alpha   90.00
_cell.angle_beta   90.00
_cell.angle_gamma   90.00
#
_symmetry.space_group_name_H-M   'P 1'
#
loop_
_entity.id
_entity.type
_entity.pdbx_description
1 polymer ?
#
loop_
_entity_poly.entity_id
_entity_poly.type
_entity_poly.pdbx_seq_one_letter_code
_entity_poly.pdbx_strand_id
1 'polypeptide(L)'
;MTSSAVNLLAISTAKALGVSDNITFGNWLLLGVVPSLVSFIVIPLVIYLVCPPDIKEMDNVNEIMDKKLKELGKVKKSEKIMIFVFTVVVVFGSWIKLDSTSVAVLGLIIIVSTGVVSLEGIHSLWRSPRKCIFCSWIC
;
A
#
# COMPACT_ATOMS: atom_id res chain seq x y z
N MET A 1 15.51 4.75 -7.19
CA MET A 1 15.15 5.89 -8.06
C MET A 1 13.74 5.79 -8.68
N THR A 2 13.22 4.59 -8.98
CA THR A 2 11.93 4.39 -9.67
C THR A 2 10.72 4.06 -8.77
N SER A 3 10.84 4.14 -7.44
CA SER A 3 9.76 3.72 -6.53
C SER A 3 8.76 4.81 -6.13
N SER A 4 9.17 6.08 -6.14
CA SER A 4 8.32 7.21 -5.75
C SER A 4 8.65 8.44 -6.58
N ALA A 5 7.67 9.34 -6.72
CA ALA A 5 7.87 10.62 -7.39
C ALA A 5 8.96 11.47 -6.71
N VAL A 6 9.09 11.37 -5.39
CA VAL A 6 10.13 12.08 -4.62
C VAL A 6 11.53 11.64 -5.02
N ASN A 7 11.73 10.36 -5.32
CA ASN A 7 13.00 9.85 -5.80
C ASN A 7 13.38 10.44 -7.17
N LEU A 8 12.40 10.72 -8.04
CA LEU A 8 12.64 11.40 -9.32
C LEU A 8 12.97 12.88 -9.13
N LEU A 9 12.31 13.55 -8.19
CA LEU A 9 12.60 14.94 -7.82
C LEU A 9 14.00 15.11 -7.24
N ALA A 10 14.47 14.16 -6.44
CA ALA A 10 15.84 14.16 -5.91
C ALA A 10 16.90 14.08 -7.03
N ILE A 11 16.64 13.32 -8.09
CA ILE A 11 17.56 13.21 -9.23
C ILE A 11 17.55 14.50 -10.07
N SER A 12 16.37 15.07 -10.33
CA SER A 12 16.25 16.29 -11.13
C SER A 12 16.92 17.48 -10.43
N THR A 13 16.80 17.56 -9.11
CA THR A 13 17.48 18.58 -8.30
C THR A 13 18.99 18.33 -8.21
N ALA A 14 19.45 17.09 -8.02
CA ALA A 14 20.87 16.76 -8.05
C ALA A 14 21.53 17.13 -9.40
N LYS A 15 20.84 16.87 -10.51
CA LYS A 15 21.27 17.27 -11.86
C LYS A 15 21.32 18.79 -12.02
N ALA A 16 20.33 19.51 -11.47
CA ALA A 16 20.31 20.98 -11.51
C ALA A 16 21.46 21.60 -10.69
N LEU A 17 21.94 20.91 -9.66
CA LEU A 17 23.09 21.32 -8.83
C LEU A 17 24.45 20.88 -9.40
N GLY A 18 24.48 20.31 -10.61
CA GLY A 18 25.72 19.85 -11.26
C GLY A 18 26.30 18.56 -10.69
N VAL A 19 25.57 17.86 -9.82
CA VAL A 19 25.94 16.53 -9.27
C VAL A 19 25.50 15.46 -10.28
N SER A 20 26.07 15.51 -11.48
CA SER A 20 25.44 14.91 -12.66
C SER A 20 25.89 13.48 -12.97
N ASP A 21 27.09 13.06 -12.54
CA ASP A 21 27.77 12.07 -13.39
C ASP A 21 27.74 10.61 -12.91
N ASN A 22 27.33 10.29 -11.68
CA ASN A 22 27.44 8.89 -11.20
C ASN A 22 26.35 8.42 -10.22
N ILE A 23 25.13 8.97 -10.28
CA ILE A 23 24.01 8.34 -9.55
C ILE A 23 23.48 7.17 -10.39
N THR A 24 24.18 6.05 -10.33
CA THR A 24 23.72 4.79 -10.93
C THR A 24 22.68 4.14 -10.02
N PHE A 25 21.69 3.46 -10.62
CA PHE A 25 20.70 2.68 -9.88
C PHE A 25 21.33 1.70 -8.88
N GLY A 26 22.38 0.99 -9.29
CA GLY A 26 23.08 0.03 -8.44
C GLY A 26 23.74 0.67 -7.21
N ASN A 27 24.40 1.81 -7.38
CA ASN A 27 25.04 2.52 -6.27
C ASN A 27 24.00 3.07 -5.28
N TRP A 28 22.90 3.64 -5.78
CA TRP A 28 21.79 4.09 -4.93
C TRP A 28 21.14 2.94 -4.16
N LEU A 29 20.95 1.78 -4.80
CA LEU A 29 20.40 0.59 -4.15
C LEU A 29 21.32 0.09 -3.04
N LEU A 30 22.62 -0.07 -3.31
CA LEU A 30 23.60 -0.52 -2.32
C LEU A 30 23.65 0.40 -1.09
N LEU A 31 23.67 1.71 -1.33
CA LEU A 31 23.64 2.70 -0.26
C LEU A 31 22.30 2.71 0.50
N GLY A 32 21.19 2.47 -0.20
CA GLY A 32 19.85 2.46 0.39
C GLY A 32 19.50 1.19 1.17
N VAL A 33 20.12 0.04 0.87
CA VAL A 33 19.85 -1.23 1.55
C VAL A 33 20.22 -1.19 3.02
N VAL A 34 21.37 -0.58 3.37
CA VAL A 34 21.83 -0.49 4.76
C VAL A 34 20.82 0.25 5.67
N PRO A 35 20.42 1.50 5.39
CA PRO A 35 19.43 2.20 6.21
C PRO A 35 18.04 1.56 6.12
N SER A 36 17.69 0.90 5.00
CA SER A 36 16.42 0.17 4.88
C SER A 36 16.36 -1.04 5.83
N LEU A 37 17.44 -1.82 5.93
CA LEU A 37 17.52 -2.96 6.85
C LEU A 37 17.51 -2.51 8.30
N VAL A 38 18.26 -1.45 8.62
CA VAL A 38 18.27 -0.86 9.97
C VAL A 38 16.85 -0.38 10.34
N SER A 39 16.21 0.40 9.48
CA SER A 39 14.86 0.90 9.74
C SER A 39 13.79 -0.20 9.77
N PHE A 40 13.95 -1.29 9.00
CA PHE A 40 13.05 -2.43 9.05
C PHE A 40 13.00 -3.10 10.43
N ILE A 41 14.10 -3.05 11.19
CA ILE A 41 14.16 -3.57 12.56
C ILE A 41 13.80 -2.47 13.58
N VAL A 42 14.36 -1.27 13.42
CA VAL A 42 14.21 -0.17 14.38
C VAL A 42 12.78 0.35 14.42
N ILE A 43 12.11 0.54 13.27
CA ILE A 43 10.75 1.12 13.25
C ILE A 43 9.75 0.24 14.01
N PRO A 44 9.64 -1.09 13.76
CA PRO A 44 8.74 -1.94 14.54
C PRO A 44 9.04 -1.93 16.04
N LEU A 45 10.32 -1.92 16.44
CA LEU A 45 10.70 -1.87 17.85
C LEU A 45 10.30 -0.53 18.50
N VAL A 46 10.51 0.59 17.81
CA VAL A 46 10.08 1.91 18.30
C VAL A 46 8.57 1.95 18.43
N ILE A 47 7.83 1.46 17.43
CA ILE A 47 6.36 1.38 17.50
C ILE A 47 5.92 0.52 18.68
N TYR A 48 6.56 -0.62 18.92
CA TYR A 48 6.23 -1.50 20.04
C TYR A 48 6.46 -0.84 21.41
N LEU A 49 7.47 0.03 21.52
CA LEU A 49 7.78 0.75 22.76
C LEU A 49 6.87 1.97 22.98
N VAL A 50 6.60 2.74 21.93
CA VAL A 50 5.81 4.00 22.02
C VAL A 50 4.31 3.73 22.03
N CYS A 51 3.85 2.77 21.23
CA CYS A 51 2.46 2.37 21.10
C CYS A 51 2.34 0.87 21.43
N PRO A 52 2.58 0.46 22.69
CA PRO A 52 2.47 -0.94 23.06
C PRO A 52 1.07 -1.46 22.71
N PRO A 53 0.95 -2.60 22.00
CA PRO A 53 -0.35 -3.12 21.63
C PRO A 53 -1.12 -3.52 22.89
N ASP A 54 -2.41 -3.17 22.95
CA ASP A 54 -3.30 -3.51 24.06
C ASP A 54 -3.50 -5.03 24.21
N ILE A 55 -3.41 -5.76 23.09
CA ILE A 55 -3.58 -7.21 23.02
C ILE A 55 -2.26 -7.82 22.58
N LYS A 56 -1.49 -8.34 23.53
CA LYS A 56 -0.19 -9.00 23.28
C LYS A 56 -0.31 -10.49 23.02
N GLU A 57 -1.29 -11.12 23.66
CA GLU A 57 -1.61 -12.53 23.49
C GLU A 57 -3.12 -12.65 23.26
N MET A 58 -3.51 -13.42 22.25
CA MET A 58 -4.88 -13.85 22.07
C MET A 58 -4.96 -15.30 22.52
N ASP A 59 -5.71 -15.57 23.58
CA ASP A 59 -6.08 -16.94 23.91
C ASP A 59 -7.07 -17.48 22.87
N ASN A 60 -6.96 -18.76 22.56
CA ASN A 60 -7.86 -19.46 21.63
C ASN A 60 -7.87 -18.89 20.19
N VAL A 61 -6.76 -18.34 19.69
CA VAL A 61 -6.63 -17.82 18.29
C VAL A 61 -7.21 -18.77 17.27
N ASN A 62 -6.86 -20.06 17.33
CA ASN A 62 -7.32 -21.03 16.34
C ASN A 62 -8.85 -21.15 16.31
N GLU A 63 -9.49 -21.23 17.49
CA GLU A 63 -10.95 -21.33 17.58
C GLU A 63 -11.63 -20.05 17.11
N ILE A 64 -11.08 -18.88 17.45
CA ILE A 64 -11.58 -17.57 17.01
C ILE A 64 -11.43 -17.42 15.50
N MET A 65 -10.30 -17.82 14.92
CA MET A 65 -10.06 -17.76 13.48
C MET A 65 -10.99 -18.70 12.73
N ASP A 66 -11.20 -19.93 13.20
CA ASP A 66 -12.13 -20.88 12.61
C ASP A 66 -13.58 -20.38 12.67
N LYS A 67 -13.97 -19.79 13.80
CA LYS A 67 -15.29 -19.16 13.96
C LYS A 67 -15.46 -17.98 13.01
N LYS A 68 -14.46 -17.10 12.91
CA LYS A 68 -14.50 -15.93 12.00
C LYS A 68 -14.50 -16.36 10.53
N LEU A 69 -13.75 -17.39 10.17
CA LEU A 69 -13.76 -17.95 8.81
C LEU A 69 -15.13 -18.55 8.47
N LYS A 70 -15.76 -19.24 9.42
CA LYS A 70 -17.15 -19.74 9.26
C LYS A 70 -18.16 -18.59 9.16
N GLU A 71 -18.01 -17.52 9.94
CA GLU A 71 -18.86 -16.32 9.88
C GLU A 71 -18.74 -15.58 8.54
N LEU A 72 -17.54 -15.51 7.96
CA LEU A 72 -17.32 -14.94 6.61
C LEU A 72 -18.09 -15.71 5.53
N GLY A 73 -18.23 -17.02 5.70
CA GLY A 73 -19.05 -17.89 4.86
C GLY A 73 -18.43 -18.14 3.47
N LYS A 74 -19.29 -18.47 2.49
CA LYS A 74 -18.86 -18.76 1.12
C LYS A 74 -18.42 -17.48 0.40
N VAL A 75 -17.38 -17.60 -0.42
CA VAL A 75 -16.85 -16.49 -1.25
C VAL A 75 -17.97 -15.85 -2.07
N LYS A 76 -18.18 -14.56 -1.84
CA LYS A 76 -19.23 -13.75 -2.47
C LYS A 76 -18.88 -13.49 -3.93
N LYS A 77 -19.91 -13.23 -4.75
CA LYS A 77 -19.71 -12.89 -6.17
C LYS A 77 -18.83 -11.64 -6.34
N SER A 78 -18.97 -10.65 -5.47
CA SER A 78 -18.14 -9.44 -5.44
C SER A 78 -16.66 -9.73 -5.20
N GLU A 79 -16.34 -10.64 -4.29
CA GLU A 79 -14.95 -11.04 -3.98
C GLU A 79 -14.31 -11.74 -5.19
N LYS A 80 -15.06 -12.60 -5.89
CA LYS A 80 -14.59 -13.24 -7.13
C LYS A 80 -14.32 -12.23 -8.24
N ILE A 81 -15.19 -11.24 -8.41
CA ILE A 81 -15.01 -10.16 -9.40
C ILE A 81 -13.77 -9.33 -9.05
N MET A 82 -13.55 -9.00 -7.78
CA MET A 82 -12.37 -8.26 -7.35
C MET A 82 -11.07 -9.02 -7.65
N ILE A 83 -11.00 -10.31 -7.32
CA ILE A 83 -9.84 -11.17 -7.62
C ILE A 83 -9.61 -11.27 -9.13
N PHE A 84 -10.68 -11.41 -9.91
CA PHE A 84 -10.61 -11.45 -11.37
C PHE A 84 -10.01 -10.15 -11.94
N VAL A 85 -10.54 -8.98 -11.57
CA VAL A 85 -10.05 -7.70 -12.09
C VAL A 85 -8.61 -7.45 -11.67
N PHE A 86 -8.25 -7.75 -10.42
CA PHE A 86 -6.87 -7.64 -9.96
C PHE A 86 -5.91 -8.50 -10.80
N THR A 87 -6.29 -9.75 -11.08
CA THR A 87 -5.50 -10.66 -11.90
C THR A 87 -5.34 -10.13 -13.33
N VAL A 88 -6.42 -9.63 -13.92
CA VAL A 88 -6.40 -9.01 -15.26
C VAL A 88 -5.46 -7.80 -15.29
N VAL A 89 -5.55 -6.89 -14.32
CA VAL A 89 -4.68 -5.69 -14.25
C VAL A 89 -3.20 -6.07 -14.14
N VAL A 90 -2.86 -7.04 -13.29
CA VAL A 90 -1.47 -7.48 -13.10
C VAL A 90 -0.92 -8.15 -14.36
N VAL A 91 -1.69 -9.05 -14.98
CA VAL A 91 -1.26 -9.74 -16.20
C VAL A 91 -1.17 -8.77 -17.37
N PHE A 92 -2.19 -7.94 -17.62
CA PHE A 92 -2.17 -6.98 -18.72
C PHE A 92 -1.08 -5.90 -18.54
N GLY A 93 -0.80 -5.49 -17.30
CA GLY A 93 0.31 -4.56 -17.00
C GLY A 93 1.69 -5.14 -17.27
N SER A 94 1.84 -6.47 -17.24
CA SER A 94 3.11 -7.14 -17.56
C SER A 94 3.27 -7.47 -19.06
N TRP A 95 2.16 -7.69 -19.77
CA TRP A 95 2.19 -8.13 -21.17
C TRP A 95 2.12 -6.96 -22.17
N ILE A 96 1.44 -5.89 -21.81
CA ILE A 96 1.31 -4.72 -22.67
C ILE A 96 2.36 -3.69 -22.24
N LYS A 97 3.16 -3.18 -23.19
CA LYS A 97 4.12 -2.08 -22.97
C LYS A 97 3.43 -0.72 -22.66
N LEU A 98 2.23 -0.75 -22.07
CA LEU A 98 1.52 0.42 -21.60
C LEU A 98 2.07 0.83 -20.24
N ASP A 99 2.00 2.13 -19.96
CA ASP A 99 2.36 2.65 -18.64
C ASP A 99 1.46 2.02 -17.55
N SER A 100 2.08 1.62 -16.44
CA SER A 100 1.40 0.93 -15.32
C SER A 100 0.21 1.73 -14.78
N THR A 101 0.30 3.06 -14.84
CA THR A 101 -0.77 3.97 -14.41
C THR A 101 -2.03 3.81 -15.25
N SER A 102 -1.89 3.65 -16.57
CA SER A 102 -3.03 3.49 -17.48
C SER A 102 -3.79 2.19 -17.23
N VAL A 103 -3.07 1.10 -16.96
CA VAL A 103 -3.68 -0.21 -16.66
C VAL A 103 -4.39 -0.18 -15.30
N ALA A 104 -3.81 0.51 -14.31
CA ALA A 104 -4.45 0.71 -13.01
C ALA A 104 -5.76 1.52 -13.11
N VAL A 105 -5.76 2.60 -13.90
CA VAL A 105 -6.96 3.42 -14.12
C VAL A 105 -8.06 2.62 -14.83
N LEU A 106 -7.72 1.81 -15.83
CA LEU A 106 -8.68 0.92 -16.49
C LEU A 106 -9.26 -0.11 -15.51
N GLY A 107 -8.43 -0.71 -14.66
CA GLY A 107 -8.88 -1.62 -13.59
C GLY A 107 -9.87 -0.96 -12.63
N LEU A 108 -9.60 0.27 -12.22
CA LEU A 108 -10.50 1.05 -11.36
C LEU A 108 -11.85 1.29 -12.04
N ILE A 109 -11.87 1.68 -13.31
CA ILE A 109 -13.11 1.89 -14.09
C ILE A 109 -13.95 0.61 -14.11
N ILE A 110 -13.33 -0.55 -14.33
CA ILE A 110 -14.01 -1.84 -14.36
C ILE A 110 -14.62 -2.19 -13.00
N ILE A 111 -13.90 -1.97 -11.89
CA ILE A 111 -14.37 -2.27 -10.53
C ILE A 111 -15.56 -1.38 -10.14
N VAL A 112 -15.51 -0.10 -10.50
CA VAL A 112 -16.61 0.84 -10.24
C VAL A 112 -17.82 0.49 -11.12
N SER A 113 -17.61 0.18 -12.39
CA SER A 113 -18.70 -0.19 -13.31
C SER A 113 -19.37 -1.52 -12.96
N THR A 114 -18.66 -2.46 -12.34
CA THR A 114 -19.23 -3.74 -11.87
C THR A 114 -20.03 -3.60 -10.57
N GLY A 115 -20.10 -2.40 -9.97
CA GLY A 115 -20.84 -2.13 -8.74
C GLY A 115 -20.26 -2.80 -7.50
N VAL A 116 -19.04 -3.36 -7.60
CA VAL A 116 -18.33 -3.98 -6.47
C VAL A 116 -17.89 -2.92 -5.47
N VAL A 117 -17.52 -1.73 -5.96
CA VAL A 117 -17.16 -0.56 -5.15
C VAL A 117 -17.99 0.64 -5.59
N SER A 118 -18.69 1.28 -4.63
CA SER A 118 -19.44 2.51 -4.87
C SER A 118 -18.57 3.75 -4.59
N LEU A 119 -18.64 4.73 -5.49
CA LEU A 119 -17.96 6.03 -5.33
C LEU A 119 -18.44 6.79 -4.08
N GLU A 120 -19.72 6.66 -3.73
CA GLU A 120 -20.29 7.21 -2.50
C GLU A 120 -19.68 6.57 -1.24
N GLY A 121 -19.38 5.28 -1.30
CA GLY A 121 -18.64 4.56 -0.25
C GLY A 121 -17.23 5.13 -0.07
N ILE A 122 -16.52 5.41 -1.17
CA ILE A 122 -15.18 6.00 -1.12
C ILE A 122 -15.23 7.43 -0.55
N HIS A 123 -16.17 8.25 -1.02
CA HIS A 123 -16.32 9.63 -0.57
C HIS A 123 -16.67 9.73 0.92
N SER A 124 -17.55 8.85 1.41
CA SER A 124 -17.91 8.78 2.82
C SER A 124 -16.76 8.32 3.72
N LEU A 125 -15.87 7.45 3.22
CA LEU A 125 -14.64 7.06 3.92
C LEU A 125 -13.67 8.23 4.08
N TRP A 126 -13.51 9.09 3.05
CA TRP A 126 -12.62 10.26 3.11
C TRP A 126 -13.16 11.36 4.02
N ARG A 127 -14.49 11.49 4.12
CA ARG A 127 -15.14 12.47 4.98
C ARG A 127 -15.27 12.02 6.44
N SER A 128 -14.94 10.77 6.77
CA SER A 128 -15.06 10.25 8.13
C SER A 128 -14.01 10.91 9.05
N PRO A 129 -14.41 11.74 10.04
CA PRO A 129 -13.47 12.39 10.95
C PRO A 129 -12.74 11.41 11.88
N ARG A 130 -13.20 10.14 11.95
CA ARG A 130 -12.78 9.15 12.95
C ARG A 130 -11.46 8.44 12.66
N LYS A 131 -10.70 8.85 11.63
CA LYS A 131 -9.36 8.28 11.34
C LYS A 131 -8.21 9.30 11.41
N CYS A 132 -8.49 10.55 11.79
CA CYS A 132 -7.45 11.49 12.18
C CYS A 132 -7.00 11.21 13.62
N ILE A 133 -6.25 10.12 13.83
CA ILE A 133 -5.53 9.86 15.09
C ILE A 133 -4.62 11.05 15.45
N PHE A 134 -4.19 11.81 14.44
CA PHE A 134 -3.37 13.01 14.58
C PHE A 134 -4.08 14.24 15.17
N CYS A 135 -5.43 14.28 15.16
CA CYS A 135 -6.18 15.44 15.68
C CYS A 135 -6.32 15.42 17.21
N SER A 136 -6.13 14.27 17.86
CA SER A 136 -6.26 14.13 19.32
C SER A 136 -5.02 14.57 20.10
N TRP A 137 -3.91 14.90 19.43
CA TRP A 137 -2.63 15.27 20.07
C TRP A 137 -2.35 16.79 20.03
N ILE A 138 -3.19 17.60 19.38
CA ILE A 138 -2.97 19.04 19.18
C ILE A 138 -4.02 19.95 19.86
N CYS A 139 -4.98 19.37 20.58
CA CYS A 139 -5.94 20.07 21.45
C CYS A 139 -5.84 19.56 22.88
#